data_AF-A0A2U1VQ69-F1
#
_entry.id   AF-A0A2U1VQ69-F1
#
_cell.length_a   1.000
_cell.length_b   1.000
_cell.length_c   1.000
_cell.angle_alpha   90.00
_cell.angle_beta   90.00
_cell.angle_gamma   90.00
#
_symmetry.space_group_name_H-M   'P 1'
#
loop_
_entity.id
_entity.type
_entity.pdbx_description
1 polymer ?
#
loop_
_entity_poly.entity_id
_entity_poly.type
_entity_poly.pdbx_seq_one_letter_code
_entity_poly.pdbx_strand_id
1 'polypeptide(L)'
;MTAIAKPEHSVFDTAPEELRPVLESLVEAAQGDANWKVRKKTLLDALLVVETMTQLSPKQQEAFEALMAGMEDGSISEAEAKARMDAIETADDDDEEEGGEGIDILPMFIGAVLERLGEDRITSVEQAALYILSVHPEHYEAAEDWLQADEKNATAFKKLLRSDRRYAGLFDALLGEDEEEEGEDEA
;
A
#
# COMPACT_ATOMS: atom_id res chain seq x y z
N MET A 1 16.91 6.47 -17.28
CA MET A 1 16.87 5.40 -16.27
C MET A 1 17.52 5.98 -15.03
N THR A 2 16.75 6.14 -13.97
CA THR A 2 17.16 6.82 -12.73
C THR A 2 17.62 5.77 -11.74
N ALA A 3 18.78 5.99 -11.12
CA ALA A 3 19.34 5.09 -10.12
C ALA A 3 18.57 5.23 -8.80
N ILE A 4 18.46 4.13 -8.07
CA ILE A 4 17.88 4.09 -6.72
C ILE A 4 19.05 4.06 -5.74
N ALA A 5 19.15 5.07 -4.87
CA ALA A 5 20.12 5.03 -3.79
C ALA A 5 19.70 4.00 -2.75
N LYS A 6 20.69 3.36 -2.11
CA LYS A 6 20.39 2.44 -1.00
C LYS A 6 19.89 3.27 0.19
N PRO A 7 18.78 2.86 0.85
CA PRO A 7 18.34 3.52 2.07
C PRO A 7 19.44 3.58 3.14
N GLU A 8 19.60 4.74 3.78
CA GLU A 8 20.56 4.94 4.87
C GLU A 8 20.18 4.15 6.13
N HIS A 9 18.88 4.00 6.37
CA HIS A 9 18.31 3.25 7.48
C HIS A 9 17.37 2.16 6.95
N SER A 10 17.57 0.92 7.39
CA SER A 10 16.69 -0.20 7.03
C SER A 10 15.44 -0.17 7.88
N VAL A 11 14.27 -0.03 7.26
CA VAL A 11 12.99 -0.13 7.98
C VAL A 11 12.54 -1.58 8.13
N PHE A 12 13.03 -2.47 7.26
CA PHE A 12 12.81 -3.91 7.41
C PHE A 12 13.50 -4.45 8.68
N ASP A 13 14.78 -4.07 8.90
CA ASP A 13 15.54 -4.57 10.04
C ASP A 13 15.06 -3.97 11.37
N THR A 14 14.51 -2.74 11.35
CA THR A 14 13.99 -2.05 12.54
C THR A 14 12.48 -2.21 12.74
N ALA A 15 11.79 -2.97 11.89
CA ALA A 15 10.37 -3.23 12.05
C ALA A 15 10.08 -3.93 13.39
N PRO A 16 8.92 -3.65 14.02
CA PRO A 16 8.44 -4.39 15.19
C PRO A 16 8.47 -5.90 14.97
N GLU A 17 8.82 -6.67 16.02
CA GLU A 17 8.99 -8.13 15.91
C GLU A 17 7.71 -8.83 15.48
N GLU A 18 6.55 -8.27 15.83
CA GLU A 18 5.22 -8.76 15.50
C GLU A 18 4.92 -8.67 14.00
N LEU A 19 5.48 -7.66 13.32
CA LEU A 19 5.25 -7.39 11.90
C LEU A 19 6.28 -8.10 11.00
N ARG A 20 7.42 -8.52 11.56
CA ARG A 20 8.50 -9.15 10.80
C ARG A 20 8.07 -10.41 10.03
N PRO A 21 7.29 -11.36 10.57
CA PRO A 21 6.83 -12.53 9.80
C PRO A 21 5.97 -12.16 8.60
N VAL A 22 5.14 -11.12 8.73
CA VAL A 22 4.30 -10.62 7.64
C VAL A 22 5.18 -10.00 6.55
N LEU A 23 6.13 -9.15 6.94
CA LEU A 23 7.09 -8.54 6.02
C LEU A 23 7.94 -9.59 5.29
N GLU A 24 8.43 -10.62 6.01
CA GLU A 24 9.18 -11.72 5.43
C GLU A 24 8.35 -12.47 4.38
N SER A 25 7.09 -12.82 4.71
CA SER A 25 6.18 -13.49 3.77
C SER A 25 5.91 -12.65 2.52
N LEU A 26 5.73 -11.33 2.67
CA LEU A 26 5.51 -10.42 1.55
C LEU A 26 6.75 -10.29 0.67
N VAL A 27 7.93 -10.19 1.29
CA VAL A 27 9.21 -10.16 0.58
C VAL A 27 9.43 -11.46 -0.18
N GLU A 28 9.20 -12.62 0.42
CA GLU A 28 9.35 -13.91 -0.25
C GLU A 28 8.39 -14.04 -1.44
N ALA A 29 7.13 -13.68 -1.25
CA ALA A 29 6.12 -13.69 -2.31
C ALA A 29 6.48 -12.74 -3.47
N ALA A 30 7.05 -11.58 -3.15
CA ALA A 30 7.53 -10.63 -4.15
C ALA A 30 8.82 -11.10 -4.83
N GLN A 31 9.80 -11.66 -4.11
CA GLN A 31 11.09 -12.11 -4.66
C GLN A 31 10.97 -13.39 -5.51
N GLY A 32 9.96 -14.23 -5.25
CA GLY A 32 9.77 -15.51 -5.92
C GLY A 32 9.55 -15.43 -7.44
N ASP A 33 9.23 -14.25 -8.00
CA ASP A 33 9.01 -14.06 -9.43
C ASP A 33 10.04 -13.10 -10.06
N ALA A 34 10.67 -13.52 -11.15
CA ALA A 34 11.63 -12.71 -11.89
C ALA A 34 10.97 -11.55 -12.66
N ASN A 35 9.65 -11.58 -12.85
CA ASN A 35 8.91 -10.58 -13.61
C ASN A 35 8.33 -9.51 -12.69
N TRP A 36 8.84 -8.28 -12.82
CA TRP A 36 8.36 -7.10 -12.10
C TRP A 36 6.83 -6.93 -12.14
N LYS A 37 6.17 -7.26 -13.25
CA LYS A 37 4.70 -7.14 -13.34
C LYS A 37 3.97 -8.06 -12.38
N VAL A 38 4.52 -9.24 -12.10
CA VAL A 38 3.95 -10.20 -11.15
C VAL A 38 4.26 -9.74 -9.73
N ARG A 39 5.52 -9.36 -9.45
CA ARG A 39 5.93 -8.78 -8.15
C ARG A 39 5.07 -7.59 -7.74
N LYS A 40 4.84 -6.66 -8.69
CA LYS A 40 3.97 -5.50 -8.53
C LYS A 40 2.54 -5.89 -8.15
N LYS A 41 1.97 -6.93 -8.79
CA LYS A 41 0.62 -7.38 -8.47
C LYS A 41 0.55 -7.88 -7.02
N THR A 42 1.48 -8.74 -6.63
CA THR A 42 1.57 -9.25 -5.25
C THR A 42 1.71 -8.12 -4.25
N LEU A 43 2.57 -7.15 -4.52
CA LEU A 43 2.74 -5.98 -3.66
C LEU A 43 1.44 -5.17 -3.57
N LEU A 44 0.81 -4.81 -4.69
CA LEU A 44 -0.44 -4.05 -4.69
C LEU A 44 -1.56 -4.79 -3.95
N ASP A 45 -1.71 -6.09 -4.17
CA ASP A 45 -2.75 -6.88 -3.51
C ASP A 45 -2.53 -6.89 -1.99
N ALA A 46 -1.28 -7.00 -1.53
CA ALA A 46 -0.94 -6.92 -0.11
C ALA A 46 -1.18 -5.53 0.49
N LEU A 47 -0.82 -4.47 -0.24
CA LEU A 47 -1.03 -3.09 0.22
C LEU A 47 -2.51 -2.76 0.37
N LEU A 48 -3.36 -3.22 -0.56
CA LEU A 48 -4.81 -3.04 -0.46
C LEU A 48 -5.41 -3.80 0.72
N VAL A 49 -4.89 -4.99 1.04
CA VAL A 49 -5.32 -5.73 2.24
C VAL A 49 -4.94 -4.96 3.51
N VAL A 50 -3.69 -4.47 3.60
CA VAL A 50 -3.26 -3.67 4.75
C VAL A 50 -4.09 -2.39 4.85
N GLU A 51 -4.26 -1.65 3.75
CA GLU A 51 -5.12 -0.46 3.70
C GLU A 51 -6.53 -0.77 4.21
N THR A 52 -7.15 -1.84 3.71
CA THR A 52 -8.48 -2.26 4.17
C THR A 52 -8.46 -2.50 5.67
N MET A 53 -7.55 -3.32 6.19
CA MET A 53 -7.47 -3.61 7.63
C MET A 53 -7.32 -2.36 8.49
N THR A 54 -6.60 -1.35 8.00
CA THR A 54 -6.37 -0.10 8.73
C THR A 54 -7.56 0.85 8.72
N GLN A 55 -8.48 0.69 7.75
CA GLN A 55 -9.73 1.43 7.65
C GLN A 55 -10.89 0.75 8.39
N LEU A 56 -10.73 -0.52 8.79
CA LEU A 56 -11.74 -1.27 9.51
C LEU A 56 -11.70 -0.96 11.02
N SER A 57 -12.87 -0.83 11.65
CA SER A 57 -12.97 -0.79 13.11
C SER A 57 -12.54 -2.11 13.76
N PRO A 58 -12.19 -2.14 15.07
CA PRO A 58 -11.68 -3.36 15.72
C PRO A 58 -12.59 -4.60 15.53
N LYS A 59 -13.90 -4.38 15.49
CA LYS A 59 -14.90 -5.43 15.26
C LYS A 59 -14.93 -5.92 13.81
N GLN A 60 -14.74 -5.02 12.86
CA GLN A 60 -14.62 -5.35 11.45
C GLN A 60 -13.27 -6.05 11.17
N GLN A 61 -12.19 -5.65 11.85
CA GLN A 61 -10.89 -6.33 11.80
C GLN A 61 -10.98 -7.78 12.25
N GLU A 62 -11.61 -8.06 13.40
CA GLU A 62 -11.83 -9.43 13.88
C GLU A 62 -12.64 -10.27 12.85
N ALA A 63 -13.65 -9.67 12.23
CA ALA A 63 -14.44 -10.33 11.19
C ALA A 63 -13.63 -10.61 9.92
N PHE A 64 -12.74 -9.69 9.53
CA PHE A 64 -11.83 -9.84 8.40
C PHE A 64 -10.73 -10.89 8.64
N GLU A 65 -10.14 -10.92 9.84
CA GLU A 65 -9.18 -11.96 10.22
C GLU A 65 -9.82 -13.36 10.18
N ALA A 66 -11.03 -13.51 10.73
CA ALA A 66 -11.77 -14.76 10.69
C ALA A 66 -12.13 -15.19 9.25
N LEU A 67 -12.38 -14.22 8.36
CA LEU A 67 -12.59 -14.46 6.94
C LEU A 67 -11.32 -14.98 6.26
N MET A 68 -10.18 -14.32 6.48
CA MET A 68 -8.90 -14.72 5.90
C MET A 68 -8.46 -16.10 6.36
N ALA A 69 -8.56 -16.39 7.67
CA ALA A 69 -8.26 -17.71 8.22
C ALA A 69 -9.13 -18.81 7.57
N GLY A 70 -10.42 -18.53 7.34
CA GLY A 70 -11.33 -19.46 6.69
C GLY A 70 -11.10 -19.64 5.19
N MET A 71 -10.49 -18.66 4.52
CA MET A 71 -10.03 -18.81 3.13
C MET A 71 -8.75 -19.65 3.06
N GLU A 72 -7.83 -19.47 4.00
CA GLU A 72 -6.56 -20.20 4.06
C GLU A 72 -6.77 -21.69 4.37
N ASP A 73 -7.66 -22.02 5.30
CA ASP A 73 -7.98 -23.41 5.65
C ASP A 73 -9.00 -24.08 4.71
N GLY A 74 -9.57 -23.32 3.76
CA GLY A 74 -10.54 -23.76 2.78
C GLY A 74 -11.94 -24.02 3.35
N SER A 75 -12.24 -23.58 4.56
CA SER A 75 -13.56 -23.69 5.19
C SER A 75 -14.59 -22.71 4.62
N ILE A 76 -14.14 -21.66 3.93
CA ILE A 76 -14.97 -20.65 3.27
C ILE A 76 -14.75 -20.71 1.76
N SER A 77 -15.85 -20.83 1.01
CA SER A 77 -15.79 -20.76 -0.46
C SER A 77 -15.53 -19.33 -0.97
N GLU A 78 -14.96 -19.17 -2.16
CA GLU A 78 -14.73 -17.84 -2.76
C GLU A 78 -16.01 -16.98 -2.87
N ALA A 79 -17.16 -17.62 -3.11
CA ALA A 79 -18.46 -16.96 -3.14
C ALA A 79 -18.93 -16.48 -1.76
N GLU A 80 -18.70 -17.28 -0.71
CA GLU A 80 -18.95 -16.86 0.66
C GLU A 80 -17.96 -15.80 1.11
N ALA A 81 -16.71 -15.88 0.66
CA ALA A 81 -15.69 -14.93 0.99
C ALA A 81 -16.07 -13.53 0.50
N LYS A 82 -16.51 -13.45 -0.77
CA LYS A 82 -17.05 -12.23 -1.35
C LYS A 82 -18.25 -11.69 -0.58
N ALA A 83 -19.21 -12.55 -0.21
CA ALA A 83 -20.40 -12.11 0.51
C ALA A 83 -20.09 -11.60 1.93
N ARG A 84 -19.09 -12.19 2.60
CA ARG A 84 -18.64 -11.73 3.92
C ARG A 84 -17.83 -10.45 3.82
N MET A 85 -17.02 -10.29 2.77
CA MET A 85 -16.30 -9.04 2.49
C MET A 85 -17.27 -7.88 2.31
N ASP A 86 -18.28 -8.04 1.43
CA ASP A 86 -19.30 -7.01 1.21
C ASP A 86 -20.07 -6.66 2.51
N ALA A 87 -20.23 -7.63 3.44
CA ALA A 87 -20.90 -7.42 4.72
C ALA A 87 -20.02 -6.69 5.75
N ILE A 88 -18.70 -6.89 5.70
CA ILE A 88 -17.73 -6.18 6.54
C ILE A 88 -17.65 -4.71 6.11
N GLU A 89 -17.57 -4.45 4.80
CA GLU A 89 -17.51 -3.10 4.23
C GLU A 89 -18.79 -2.26 4.45
N THR A 90 -19.94 -2.91 4.67
CA THR A 90 -21.25 -2.24 4.82
C THR A 90 -21.75 -2.21 6.26
N ALA A 91 -21.00 -2.77 7.20
CA ALA A 91 -21.34 -2.67 8.61
C ALA A 91 -21.13 -1.23 9.09
N ASP A 92 -22.23 -0.54 9.44
CA ASP A 92 -22.19 0.80 10.04
C ASP A 92 -21.30 0.80 11.29
N ASP A 93 -20.29 1.69 11.29
CA ASP A 93 -19.49 2.03 12.46
C ASP A 93 -20.31 2.93 13.38
N ASP A 94 -21.11 2.30 14.25
CA ASP A 94 -21.81 2.99 15.35
C ASP A 94 -20.88 3.25 16.56
N ASP A 95 -19.60 2.85 16.49
CA ASP A 95 -18.59 3.09 17.53
C ASP A 95 -17.56 4.12 17.03
N GLU A 96 -17.57 5.32 17.62
CA GLU A 96 -16.61 6.43 17.42
C GLU A 96 -15.19 6.10 17.92
N GLU A 97 -14.68 4.87 17.73
CA GLU A 97 -13.25 4.59 17.87
C GLU A 97 -12.59 4.83 16.52
N GLU A 98 -12.04 6.04 16.34
CA GLU A 98 -11.20 6.42 15.19
C GLU A 98 -10.26 5.26 14.82
N GLY A 99 -10.29 4.86 13.54
CA GLY A 99 -9.45 3.80 12.98
C GLY A 99 -8.02 3.91 13.46
N GLY A 100 -7.59 2.95 14.29
CA GLY A 100 -6.35 3.07 15.05
C GLY A 100 -5.11 2.99 14.16
N GLU A 101 -4.15 3.92 14.35
CA GLU A 101 -2.69 3.94 14.03
C GLU A 101 -2.17 3.21 12.76
N GLY A 102 -3.04 2.76 11.87
CA GLY A 102 -2.75 1.79 10.84
C GLY A 102 -2.31 2.42 9.53
N ILE A 103 -2.77 3.64 9.26
CA ILE A 103 -2.43 4.40 8.05
C ILE A 103 -0.92 4.73 8.02
N ASP A 104 -0.29 4.94 9.18
CA ASP A 104 1.14 5.23 9.30
C ASP A 104 2.06 4.02 9.01
N ILE A 105 1.51 2.80 9.00
CA ILE A 105 2.28 1.57 8.83
C ILE A 105 2.48 1.22 7.35
N LEU A 106 1.57 1.63 6.48
CA LEU A 106 1.58 1.23 5.06
C LEU A 106 2.82 1.75 4.31
N PRO A 107 3.27 3.02 4.45
CA PRO A 107 4.52 3.48 3.84
C PRO A 107 5.75 2.71 4.32
N MET A 108 5.77 2.26 5.58
CA MET A 108 6.83 1.41 6.13
C MET A 108 6.82 0.03 5.48
N PHE A 109 5.66 -0.61 5.32
CA PHE A 109 5.56 -1.90 4.62
C PHE A 109 6.06 -1.80 3.18
N ILE A 110 5.66 -0.74 2.46
CA ILE A 110 6.15 -0.47 1.11
C ILE A 110 7.67 -0.34 1.11
N GLY A 111 8.20 0.52 1.98
CA GLY A 111 9.64 0.74 2.11
C GLY A 111 10.41 -0.56 2.38
N ALA A 112 9.98 -1.33 3.37
CA ALA A 112 10.60 -2.59 3.79
C ALA A 112 10.66 -3.62 2.64
N VAL A 113 9.56 -3.78 1.89
CA VAL A 113 9.54 -4.73 0.78
C VAL A 113 10.41 -4.24 -0.38
N LEU A 114 10.33 -2.96 -0.74
CA LEU A 114 11.13 -2.39 -1.84
C LEU A 114 12.64 -2.44 -1.53
N GLU A 115 13.03 -2.14 -0.29
CA GLU A 115 14.41 -2.27 0.19
C GLU A 115 14.95 -3.68 -0.04
N ARG A 116 14.15 -4.71 0.27
CA ARG A 116 14.52 -6.11 0.12
C ARG A 116 14.48 -6.62 -1.32
N LEU A 117 13.64 -6.04 -2.18
CA LEU A 117 13.72 -6.31 -3.62
C LEU A 117 15.03 -5.80 -4.21
N GLY A 118 15.61 -4.73 -3.66
CA GLY A 118 16.97 -4.29 -3.97
C GLY A 118 17.17 -3.88 -5.42
N GLU A 119 16.13 -3.32 -6.05
CA GLU A 119 16.21 -2.82 -7.42
C GLU A 119 17.21 -1.66 -7.49
N ASP A 120 18.05 -1.63 -8.53
CA ASP A 120 19.07 -0.58 -8.67
C ASP A 120 18.55 0.65 -9.44
N ARG A 121 17.42 0.51 -10.16
CA ARG A 121 16.88 1.53 -11.06
C ARG A 121 15.36 1.50 -11.18
N ILE A 122 14.78 2.67 -11.44
CA ILE A 122 13.37 2.79 -11.84
C ILE A 122 13.23 2.63 -13.35
N THR A 123 12.37 1.69 -13.75
CA THR A 123 12.17 1.28 -15.16
C THR A 123 10.75 1.47 -15.67
N SER A 124 9.78 1.71 -14.78
CA SER A 124 8.37 1.85 -15.15
C SER A 124 7.65 2.87 -14.28
N VAL A 125 6.53 3.39 -14.78
CA VAL A 125 5.69 4.34 -14.06
C VAL A 125 5.09 3.72 -12.80
N GLU A 126 4.77 2.44 -12.83
CA GLU A 126 4.15 1.77 -11.69
C GLU A 126 5.16 1.45 -10.58
N GLN A 127 6.41 1.21 -10.96
CA GLN A 127 7.51 1.18 -10.01
C GLN A 127 7.70 2.56 -9.37
N ALA A 128 7.78 3.62 -10.17
CA ALA A 128 7.88 4.99 -9.64
C ALA A 128 6.74 5.32 -8.66
N ALA A 129 5.51 4.92 -8.98
CA ALA A 129 4.36 5.14 -8.09
C ALA A 129 4.49 4.45 -6.74
N LEU A 130 4.96 3.21 -6.69
CA LEU A 130 5.19 2.50 -5.42
C LEU A 130 6.35 3.11 -4.64
N TYR A 131 7.40 3.58 -5.32
CA TYR A 131 8.53 4.24 -4.68
C TYR A 131 8.17 5.60 -4.07
N ILE A 132 7.20 6.32 -4.64
CA ILE A 132 6.67 7.57 -4.05
C ILE A 132 5.97 7.31 -2.71
N LEU A 133 5.26 6.17 -2.60
CA LEU A 133 4.51 5.81 -1.40
C LEU A 133 5.39 5.18 -0.30
N SER A 134 6.68 5.00 -0.55
CA SER A 134 7.62 4.43 0.41
C SER A 134 8.00 5.46 1.49
N VAL A 135 8.18 4.99 2.72
CA VAL A 135 8.71 5.83 3.83
C VAL A 135 10.15 6.31 3.60
N HIS A 136 10.95 5.59 2.80
CA HIS A 136 12.33 5.98 2.52
C HIS A 136 12.45 7.23 1.64
N PRO A 137 13.18 8.27 2.07
CA PRO A 137 13.40 9.46 1.26
C PRO A 137 14.18 9.15 -0.03
N GLU A 138 15.10 8.18 -0.01
CA GLU A 138 15.88 7.78 -1.18
C GLU A 138 15.02 7.15 -2.27
N HIS A 139 13.95 6.45 -1.88
CA HIS A 139 12.98 5.91 -2.82
C HIS A 139 12.15 7.02 -3.46
N TYR A 140 11.69 7.98 -2.64
CA TYR A 140 10.93 9.14 -3.10
C TYR A 140 11.76 9.98 -4.08
N GLU A 141 12.99 10.34 -3.71
CA GLU A 141 13.91 11.10 -4.55
C GLU A 141 14.17 10.41 -5.90
N ALA A 142 14.44 9.11 -5.90
CA ALA A 142 14.65 8.36 -7.13
C ALA A 142 13.39 8.38 -8.04
N ALA A 143 12.20 8.31 -7.46
CA ALA A 143 10.94 8.36 -8.20
C ALA A 143 10.64 9.75 -8.76
N GLU A 144 10.86 10.80 -7.98
CA GLU A 144 10.76 12.19 -8.44
C GLU A 144 11.73 12.48 -9.58
N ASP A 145 13.01 12.12 -9.43
CA ASP A 145 14.02 12.27 -10.47
C ASP A 145 13.61 11.53 -11.76
N TRP A 146 13.01 10.34 -11.63
CA TRP A 146 12.48 9.60 -12.76
C TRP A 146 11.31 10.30 -13.46
N LEU A 147 10.39 10.89 -12.69
CA LEU A 147 9.26 11.67 -13.23
C LEU A 147 9.74 12.95 -13.92
N GLN A 148 10.75 13.62 -13.38
CA GLN A 148 11.29 14.87 -13.91
C GLN A 148 12.21 14.67 -15.12
N ALA A 149 12.81 13.48 -15.27
CA ALA A 149 13.73 13.19 -16.37
C ALA A 149 13.08 13.20 -17.78
N ASP A 150 11.76 12.96 -17.90
CA ASP A 150 11.03 13.00 -19.17
C ASP A 150 9.56 13.39 -18.95
N GLU A 151 9.03 14.36 -19.70
CA GLU A 151 7.63 14.79 -19.63
C GLU A 151 6.65 13.63 -19.91
N LYS A 152 7.07 12.62 -20.69
CA LYS A 152 6.28 11.40 -20.92
C LYS A 152 6.11 10.57 -19.65
N ASN A 153 7.08 10.58 -18.74
CA ASN A 153 7.01 9.87 -17.47
C ASN A 153 5.96 10.51 -16.57
N ALA A 154 6.02 11.84 -16.40
CA ALA A 154 5.01 12.59 -15.67
C ALA A 154 3.60 12.42 -16.27
N THR A 155 3.49 12.41 -17.61
CA THR A 155 2.21 12.16 -18.29
C THR A 155 1.69 10.74 -18.04
N ALA A 156 2.56 9.75 -18.13
CA ALA A 156 2.22 8.36 -17.84
C ALA A 156 1.75 8.18 -16.39
N PHE A 157 2.41 8.86 -15.44
CA PHE A 157 2.05 8.83 -14.02
C PHE A 157 0.66 9.41 -13.77
N LYS A 158 0.39 10.61 -14.29
CA LYS A 158 -0.96 11.21 -14.22
C LYS A 158 -2.02 10.34 -14.89
N LYS A 159 -1.66 9.62 -15.95
CA LYS A 159 -2.58 8.66 -16.61
C LYS A 159 -2.80 7.42 -15.74
N LEU A 160 -1.77 6.90 -15.09
CA LEU A 160 -1.85 5.76 -14.18
C LEU A 160 -2.87 6.05 -13.08
N LEU A 161 -2.71 7.16 -12.35
CA LEU A 161 -3.62 7.56 -11.26
C LEU A 161 -5.07 7.72 -11.74
N ARG A 162 -5.30 8.20 -12.97
CA ARG A 162 -6.65 8.33 -13.54
C ARG A 162 -7.27 7.01 -14.02
N SER A 163 -6.46 6.00 -14.32
CA SER A 163 -6.92 4.78 -15.01
C SER A 163 -6.86 3.51 -14.17
N ASP A 164 -6.06 3.49 -13.10
CA ASP A 164 -5.99 2.37 -12.16
C ASP A 164 -6.47 2.83 -10.78
N ARG A 165 -7.69 2.42 -10.44
CA ARG A 165 -8.35 2.79 -9.18
C ARG A 165 -7.56 2.36 -7.94
N ARG A 166 -6.74 1.31 -8.04
CA ARG A 166 -5.93 0.83 -6.91
C ARG A 166 -4.83 1.82 -6.59
N TYR A 167 -4.15 2.34 -7.61
CA TYR A 167 -3.17 3.40 -7.42
C TYR A 167 -3.83 4.71 -6.99
N ALA A 168 -5.01 5.03 -7.52
CA ALA A 168 -5.74 6.20 -7.06
C ALA A 168 -6.07 6.10 -5.57
N GLY A 169 -6.66 4.99 -5.12
CA GLY A 169 -7.01 4.74 -3.72
C GLY A 169 -5.80 4.81 -2.79
N LEU A 170 -4.70 4.11 -3.13
CA LEU A 170 -3.47 4.15 -2.33
C LEU A 170 -2.88 5.56 -2.20
N PHE A 171 -2.96 6.39 -3.25
CA PHE A 171 -2.48 7.77 -3.19
C PHE A 171 -3.43 8.67 -2.39
N ASP A 172 -4.73 8.46 -2.51
CA ASP A 172 -5.75 9.18 -1.74
C ASP A 172 -5.60 8.86 -0.24
N ALA A 173 -5.46 7.58 0.11
CA ALA A 173 -5.31 7.14 1.49
C ALA A 173 -4.00 7.62 2.16
N LEU A 174 -2.90 7.74 1.40
CA LEU A 174 -1.58 8.07 1.97
C LEU A 174 -1.17 9.53 1.81
N LEU A 175 -1.72 10.24 0.84
CA LEU A 175 -1.32 11.61 0.48
C LEU A 175 -2.52 12.55 0.31
N GLY A 176 -3.74 12.09 0.59
CA GLY A 176 -4.98 12.78 0.25
C GLY A 176 -5.51 13.80 1.26
N GLU A 177 -4.81 14.12 2.35
CA GLU A 177 -5.34 15.06 3.36
C GLU A 177 -4.76 16.47 3.24
N ASP A 178 -5.57 17.38 2.67
CA ASP A 178 -5.86 18.77 3.09
C ASP A 178 -6.60 19.53 1.96
N GLU A 179 -7.86 19.19 1.66
CA GLU A 179 -8.84 20.18 1.18
C GLU A 179 -9.80 20.51 2.35
N GLU A 180 -9.26 20.93 3.49
CA GLU A 180 -9.98 21.87 4.35
C GLU A 180 -9.95 23.24 3.64
N GLU A 181 -10.90 23.51 2.75
CA GLU A 181 -11.17 24.90 2.37
C GLU A 181 -11.82 25.61 3.57
N GLU A 182 -10.96 26.37 4.26
CA GLU A 182 -11.30 27.50 5.11
C GLU A 182 -12.46 28.34 4.54
N GLY A 183 -13.49 28.58 5.36
CA GLY A 183 -14.24 29.83 5.36
C GLY A 183 -15.73 29.75 5.03
N GLU A 184 -16.56 29.86 6.08
CA GLU A 184 -17.54 30.96 6.20
C GLU A 184 -18.07 31.02 7.65
N ASP A 185 -17.24 31.58 8.54
CA ASP A 185 -17.75 32.40 9.64
C ASP A 185 -18.22 33.73 9.03
N GLU A 186 -19.53 33.98 8.99
CA GLU A 186 -20.16 35.24 9.39
C GLU A 186 -21.67 35.22 9.06
N ALA A 187 -22.51 35.14 10.09
CA ALA A 187 -23.84 35.78 10.14
C ALA A 187 -24.30 36.05 11.57
#